data_AF-A0A963VN29-F1
#
_entry.id   AF-A0A963VN29-F1
#
_cell.length_a   1.000
_cell.length_b   1.000
_cell.length_c   1.000
_cell.angle_alpha   90.00
_cell.angle_beta   90.00
_cell.angle_gamma   90.00
#
_symmetry.space_group_name_H-M   'P 1'
#
loop_
_entity.id
_entity.type
_entity.pdbx_description
1 polymer ?
#
loop_
_entity_poly.entity_id
_entity_poly.type
_entity_poly.pdbx_seq_one_letter_code
_entity_poly.pdbx_strand_id
1 'polypeptide(L)' 'MNRILVLGGSGFIGSHVCEKASQLRCRVTVPTRRLLNAQSVQSLPWVDPIEADIHDEAALAR' A
#
# COMPACT_ATOMS: atom_id res chain seq x y z
N MET A 1 -16.44 6.32 1.43
CA MET A 1 -15.39 5.39 0.98
C MET A 1 -14.13 5.71 1.78
N ASN A 2 -13.60 4.77 2.55
CA ASN A 2 -12.46 5.05 3.43
C ASN A 2 -11.14 4.95 2.64
N ARG A 3 -10.22 5.88 2.90
CA ARG A 3 -8.86 5.86 2.36
C ARG A 3 -7.90 5.46 3.47
N ILE A 4 -7.03 4.49 3.21
CA ILE A 4 -6.10 3.91 4.18
C ILE A 4 -4.70 3.95 3.60
N LEU A 5 -3.73 4.44 4.37
CA LEU A 5 -2.30 4.31 4.06
C LEU A 5 -1.73 3.14 4.85
N VAL A 6 -1.04 2.21 4.19
CA VAL A 6 -0.40 1.06 4.85
C VAL A 6 1.11 1.08 4.58
N LEU A 7 1.88 1.50 5.58
CA LEU A 7 3.34 1.40 5.55
C LEU A 7 3.75 -0.06 5.70
N GLY A 8 4.62 -0.54 4.80
CA GLY A 8 4.97 -1.96 4.74
C GLY A 8 3.87 -2.87 4.20
N GLY A 9 2.88 -2.32 3.49
CA GLY A 9 1.73 -3.06 2.96
C GLY A 9 2.08 -4.15 1.94
N SER A 10 3.26 -4.14 1.34
CA SER A 10 3.71 -5.22 0.45
C SER A 10 4.42 -6.38 1.17
N GLY A 11 4.73 -6.22 2.46
CA GLY A 11 5.40 -7.23 3.28
C GLY A 11 4.44 -8.31 3.79
N PHE A 12 4.95 -9.18 4.66
CA PHE A 12 4.25 -10.38 5.14
C PHE A 12 2.84 -10.10 5.70
N ILE A 13 2.73 -9.36 6.81
CA ILE A 13 1.43 -9.08 7.43
C ILE A 13 0.69 -7.98 6.65
N GLY A 14 1.45 -7.01 6.13
CA GLY A 14 0.90 -5.89 5.37
C GLY A 14 0.07 -6.32 4.17
N SER A 15 0.49 -7.37 3.45
CA SER A 15 -0.24 -7.85 2.27
C SER A 15 -1.61 -8.42 2.62
N HIS A 16 -1.70 -9.19 3.70
CA HIS A 16 -2.97 -9.73 4.21
C HIS A 16 -3.90 -8.62 4.72
N VAL A 17 -3.35 -7.57 5.33
CA VAL A 17 -4.12 -6.37 5.71
C VAL A 17 -4.68 -5.68 4.47
N CYS A 18 -3.87 -5.50 3.42
CA CYS A 18 -4.30 -4.90 2.16
C CYS A 18 -5.40 -5.72 1.49
N GLU A 19 -5.27 -7.05 1.47
CA GLU A 19 -6.29 -7.95 0.95
C GLU A 19 -7.61 -7.80 1.71
N LYS A 20 -7.57 -7.80 3.04
CA LYS A 20 -8.79 -7.65 3.84
C LYS A 20 -9.45 -6.28 3.66
N ALA A 21 -8.66 -5.22 3.60
CA ALA A 21 -9.15 -3.87 3.34
C ALA A 21 -9.77 -3.74 1.94
N SER A 22 -9.17 -4.37 0.93
CA SER A 22 -9.68 -4.44 -0.43
C SER A 22 -11.05 -5.14 -0.50
N GLN A 23 -11.24 -6.26 0.21
CA GLN A 23 -12.53 -6.97 0.32
C GLN A 23 -13.63 -6.08 0.93
N LEU A 24 -13.24 -5.20 1.86
CA LEU A 24 -14.14 -4.22 2.49
C LEU A 24 -14.37 -2.97 1.63
N ARG A 25 -13.84 -2.93 0.40
CA ARG A 25 -13.94 -1.80 -0.54
C ARG A 25 -13.31 -0.50 0.01
N CYS A 26 -12.30 -0.63 0.87
CA CYS A 26 -11.46 0.48 1.26
C CYS A 26 -10.43 0.74 0.15
N ARG A 27 -10.13 2.01 -0.12
CA ARG A 27 -9.04 2.38 -1.02
C ARG A 27 -7.74 2.44 -0.24
N VAL A 28 -6.77 1.63 -0.61
CA VAL A 28 -5.52 1.45 0.13
C VAL A 28 -4.35 1.99 -0.69
N THR A 29 -3.52 2.83 -0.09
CA THR A 29 -2.25 3.28 -0.69
C THR A 29 -1.10 2.55 0.01
N VAL A 30 -0.20 1.96 -0.77
CA VAL A 30 0.95 1.20 -0.27
C VAL A 30 2.24 1.80 -0.82
N PRO A 31 2.94 2.65 -0.04
CA PRO A 31 4.24 3.15 -0.44
C PRO A 31 5.30 2.05 -0.38
N THR A 32 6.12 1.98 -1.41
CA THR A 32 7.31 1.12 -1.48
C THR A 32 8.45 1.87 -2.16
N ARG A 33 9.69 1.61 -1.76
CA ARG A 33 10.89 2.19 -2.40
C ARG A 33 11.09 1.76 -3.85
N ARG A 34 10.48 0.62 -4.24
CA ARG A 34 10.49 0.08 -5.60
C ARG A 34 9.16 -0.59 -5.89
N LEU A 35 8.49 -0.25 -6.99
CA LEU A 35 7.19 -0.85 -7.33
C LEU A 35 7.24 -2.38 -7.45
N LEU A 36 8.34 -2.94 -7.95
CA LEU A 36 8.55 -4.39 -8.04
C LEU A 36 8.42 -5.11 -6.69
N ASN A 37 8.65 -4.44 -5.56
CA ASN A 37 8.51 -5.04 -4.24
C ASN A 37 7.05 -5.13 -3.78
N ALA A 38 6.11 -4.50 -4.50
CA ALA A 38 4.68 -4.51 -4.21
C ALA A 38 3.88 -5.52 -5.05
N GLN A 39 4.56 -6.42 -5.77
CA GLN A 39 3.92 -7.47 -6.58
C GLN A 39 2.89 -8.30 -5.79
N SER A 40 3.11 -8.52 -4.49
CA SER A 40 2.21 -9.26 -3.61
C SER A 40 0.81 -8.63 -3.45
N VAL A 41 0.68 -7.32 -3.69
CA VAL A 41 -0.57 -6.56 -3.51
C VAL A 41 -1.04 -5.84 -4.78
N GLN A 42 -0.23 -5.83 -5.84
CA GLN A 42 -0.47 -5.06 -7.06
C GLN A 42 -1.70 -5.51 -7.85
N SER A 43 -2.07 -6.79 -7.76
CA SER A 43 -3.26 -7.34 -8.42
C SER A 43 -4.56 -7.12 -7.63
N LEU A 44 -4.46 -6.66 -6.37
CA LEU A 44 -5.63 -6.49 -5.51
C LEU A 44 -6.45 -5.27 -5.97
N PRO A 45 -7.78 -5.38 -6.08
CA PRO A 45 -8.61 -4.24 -6.41
C PRO A 45 -8.54 -3.20 -5.29
N TRP A 46 -8.68 -1.91 -5.63
CA TRP A 46 -8.67 -0.80 -4.67
C TRP A 46 -7.34 -0.59 -3.91
N VAL A 47 -6.28 -1.33 -4.26
CA VAL A 47 -4.94 -1.14 -3.72
C VAL A 47 -4.09 -0.42 -4.77
N ASP A 48 -3.52 0.72 -4.38
CA ASP A 48 -2.68 1.58 -5.20
C ASP A 48 -1.25 1.55 -4.62
N PRO A 49 -0.35 0.69 -5.13
CA PRO A 49 1.06 0.77 -4.80
C PRO A 49 1.68 2.02 -5.43
N ILE A 50 2.44 2.78 -4.65
CA ILE A 50 3.15 3.97 -5.14
C ILE A 50 4.64 3.83 -4.83
N GLU A 51 5.47 4.38 -5.72
CA GLU A 51 6.89 4.49 -5.44
C GLU A 51 7.15 5.70 -4.56
N ALA A 52 7.60 5.47 -3.32
CA ALA A 52 7.94 6.49 -2.35
C ALA A 52 8.86 5.90 -1.27
N ASP A 53 9.83 6.68 -0.80
CA ASP A 53 10.58 6.35 0.41
C ASP A 53 9.86 6.96 1.62
N ILE A 54 9.41 6.12 2.54
CA ILE A 54 8.69 6.55 3.74
C ILE A 54 9.61 7.22 4.77
N HIS A 55 10.93 7.08 4.60
CA HIS A 55 11.92 7.74 5.43
C HIS A 55 12.31 9.13 4.90
N ASP A 56 11.85 9.50 3.71
CA ASP A 56 11.88 10.87 3.22
C ASP A 56 10.63 11.60 3.69
N GLU A 57 10.82 12.57 4.59
CA GLU A 57 9.73 13.35 5.18
C GLU A 57 8.89 14.10 4.13
N ALA A 58 9.54 14.64 3.09
CA ALA A 58 8.83 15.36 2.04
C ALA A 58 7.97 14.42 1.19
N ALA A 59 8.44 13.19 0.97
CA ALA A 59 7.68 12.16 0.27
C ALA A 59 6.49 11.65 1.09
N LEU A 60 6.65 11.49 2.42
CA LEU A 60 5.59 11.01 3.31
C LEU A 60 4.50 12.07 3.57
N ALA A 61 4.83 13.35 3.53
CA ALA A 61 3.89 14.45 3.78
C ALA A 61 2.92 14.74 2.61
N ARG A 62 3.07 14.05 1.47
CA ARG A 62 2.27 14.22 0.25
C ARG A 62 1.02 13.34 0.24
#